data_AF-A0A1W1BQS5-F1
#
_entry.id   AF-A0A1W1BQS5-F1
#
_cell.length_a   1.000
_cell.length_b   1.000
_cell.length_c   1.000
_cell.angle_alpha   90.00
_cell.angle_beta   90.00
_cell.angle_gamma   90.00
#
_symmetry.space_group_name_H-M   'P 1'
#
loop_
_entity.id
_entity.type
_entity.pdbx_description
1 polymer ?
#
loop_
_entity_poly.entity_id
_entity_poly.type
_entity_poly.pdbx_seq_one_letter_code
_entity_poly.pdbx_strand_id
1 'polypeptide(L)'
;MLDSNKTLENLVLPQSGQQATHSPALELKDIKPLLEIPDSSYYIYWGLIIFGIVLVTAILFFVLKKYLEIRRENLAKKYLAQLHSIDWKDAKASAYKATYYARALATDDRRRELFEQLVPMLDRYKYKKEVDSVDEDTLKQFNLYVQVADESV
;
A
#
# COMPACT_ATOMS: atom_id res chain seq x y z
N MET A 1 45.78 -121.32 5.03
CA MET A 1 46.06 -120.35 3.95
C MET A 1 45.19 -119.14 4.21
N LEU A 2 45.83 -118.04 4.62
CA LEU A 2 45.26 -116.70 4.76
C LEU A 2 44.79 -116.22 3.36
N ASP A 3 43.74 -115.43 3.19
CA ASP A 3 43.57 -114.14 3.83
C ASP A 3 42.10 -113.72 4.03
N SER A 4 41.97 -112.77 4.94
CA SER A 4 40.84 -112.49 5.81
C SER A 4 39.69 -111.75 5.14
N ASN A 5 38.50 -112.34 5.30
CA ASN A 5 37.27 -111.66 5.69
C ASN A 5 37.53 -110.27 6.33
N LYS A 6 37.05 -109.22 5.67
CA LYS A 6 36.97 -107.87 6.23
C LYS A 6 35.51 -107.62 6.63
N THR A 7 35.20 -108.14 7.81
CA THR A 7 34.45 -107.54 8.93
C THR A 7 33.77 -106.21 8.59
N LEU A 8 32.44 -106.20 8.40
CA LEU A 8 31.37 -105.97 9.39
C LEU A 8 31.27 -104.54 9.94
N GLU A 9 30.02 -104.16 10.25
CA GLU A 9 29.54 -102.99 10.99
C GLU A 9 29.40 -101.70 10.15
N ASN A 10 28.23 -101.09 9.90
CA ASN A 10 26.96 -101.06 10.64
C ASN A 10 27.14 -101.00 12.15
N LEU A 11 27.38 -99.82 12.70
CA LEU A 11 26.55 -99.23 13.77
C LEU A 11 27.17 -97.91 14.30
N VAL A 12 26.28 -97.11 14.88
CA VAL A 12 26.52 -96.04 15.86
C VAL A 12 26.61 -94.59 15.34
N LEU A 13 25.59 -93.85 15.76
CA LEU A 13 25.30 -92.41 15.71
C LEU A 13 26.27 -91.61 16.62
N PRO A 14 25.91 -90.39 17.07
CA PRO A 14 25.94 -89.07 16.45
C PRO A 14 27.22 -88.28 16.85
N GLN A 15 27.55 -87.20 16.14
CA GLN A 15 28.46 -86.17 16.67
C GLN A 15 27.81 -84.80 16.57
N SER A 16 27.25 -84.39 17.70
CA SER A 16 26.89 -83.02 18.03
C SER A 16 28.11 -82.12 18.06
N GLY A 17 28.05 -81.00 17.36
CA GLY A 17 28.70 -79.74 17.77
C GLY A 17 29.99 -79.37 17.05
N GLN A 18 29.88 -78.50 16.05
CA GLN A 18 30.71 -77.29 15.94
C GLN A 18 30.06 -76.29 14.96
N GLN A 19 29.88 -75.05 15.43
CA GLN A 19 29.22 -73.94 14.76
C GLN A 19 30.13 -73.34 13.66
N ALA A 20 29.56 -72.98 12.51
CA ALA A 20 29.96 -71.81 11.73
C ALA A 20 28.79 -71.35 10.86
N THR A 21 28.48 -70.06 10.96
CA THR A 21 27.35 -69.33 10.39
C THR A 21 27.36 -69.31 8.87
N HIS A 22 26.32 -69.84 8.23
CA HIS A 22 25.91 -69.43 6.88
C HIS A 22 24.45 -69.02 6.92
N SER A 23 24.22 -67.73 7.14
CA SER A 23 22.91 -67.10 6.93
C SER A 23 22.58 -67.20 5.42
N PRO A 24 21.41 -67.74 5.03
CA PRO A 24 20.97 -67.65 3.65
C PRO A 24 20.71 -66.18 3.35
N ALA A 25 21.36 -65.65 2.31
CA ALA A 25 21.10 -64.30 1.82
C ALA A 25 19.63 -64.22 1.40
N LEU A 26 18.80 -63.54 2.21
CA LEU A 26 17.53 -63.03 1.73
C LEU A 26 17.86 -62.14 0.53
N GLU A 27 17.38 -62.50 -0.66
CA GLU A 27 17.34 -61.55 -1.78
C GLU A 27 16.48 -60.36 -1.35
N LEU A 28 17.17 -59.26 -1.01
CA LEU A 28 16.57 -58.00 -0.63
C LEU A 28 15.79 -57.50 -1.85
N LYS A 29 14.45 -57.48 -1.75
CA LYS A 29 13.62 -56.84 -2.78
C LYS A 29 14.03 -55.37 -2.87
N ASP A 30 14.38 -54.98 -4.10
CA ASP A 30 14.78 -53.64 -4.50
C ASP A 30 13.84 -52.59 -3.89
N ILE A 31 14.36 -51.77 -2.97
CA ILE A 31 13.58 -50.69 -2.36
C ILE A 31 13.44 -49.58 -3.40
N LYS A 32 12.22 -49.08 -3.61
CA LYS A 32 12.03 -47.99 -4.57
C LYS A 32 12.87 -46.78 -4.18
N PRO A 33 13.52 -46.10 -5.14
CA PRO A 33 14.26 -44.88 -4.86
C PRO A 33 13.32 -43.83 -4.24
N LEU A 34 13.86 -42.99 -3.36
CA LEU A 34 13.12 -41.91 -2.71
C LEU A 34 12.50 -41.02 -3.78
N LEU A 35 11.17 -41.01 -3.83
CA LEU A 35 10.43 -40.13 -4.72
C LEU A 35 10.36 -38.76 -4.06
N GLU A 36 11.03 -37.77 -4.64
CA GLU A 36 10.95 -36.39 -4.17
C GLU A 36 9.52 -35.89 -4.38
N ILE A 37 8.78 -35.69 -3.28
CA ILE A 37 7.45 -35.10 -3.34
C ILE A 37 7.66 -33.59 -3.51
N PRO A 38 7.21 -32.98 -4.63
CA PRO A 38 7.32 -31.55 -4.80
C PRO A 38 6.38 -30.83 -3.82
N ASP A 39 6.93 -30.30 -2.73
CA ASP A 39 6.18 -29.53 -1.74
C ASP A 39 6.04 -28.06 -2.19
N SER A 40 4.82 -27.67 -2.54
CA SER A 40 4.47 -26.29 -2.92
C SER A 40 3.98 -25.43 -1.73
N SER A 41 3.83 -26.04 -0.55
CA SER A 41 3.28 -25.42 0.66
C SER A 41 3.98 -24.11 1.06
N TYR A 42 5.30 -24.03 0.85
CA TYR A 42 6.08 -22.81 1.12
C TYR A 42 5.64 -21.62 0.26
N TYR A 43 5.38 -21.84 -1.03
CA TYR A 43 4.93 -20.79 -1.95
C TYR A 43 3.51 -20.34 -1.66
N ILE A 44 2.63 -21.26 -1.24
CA ILE A 44 1.25 -20.95 -0.86
C ILE A 44 1.24 -20.05 0.39
N TYR A 45 2.09 -20.36 1.38
CA TYR A 45 2.23 -19.54 2.60
C TYR A 45 2.70 -18.12 2.29
N TRP A 46 3.75 -17.98 1.47
CA TRP A 46 4.24 -16.67 1.05
C TRP A 46 3.24 -15.91 0.19
N GLY A 47 2.52 -16.60 -0.70
CA GLY A 47 1.45 -16.02 -1.50
C GLY A 47 0.35 -15.43 -0.63
N LEU A 48 -0.05 -16.14 0.43
CA LEU A 48 -1.06 -15.66 1.38
C LEU A 48 -0.57 -14.44 2.18
N ILE A 49 0.69 -14.45 2.62
CA ILE A 49 1.30 -13.31 3.32
C ILE A 49 1.33 -12.07 2.42
N ILE A 50 1.83 -12.21 1.20
CA ILE A 50 1.92 -11.10 0.24
C ILE A 50 0.52 -10.58 -0.06
N PHE A 51 -0.44 -11.47 -0.31
CA PHE A 51 -1.82 -11.10 -0.55
C PHE A 51 -2.42 -10.33 0.62
N GLY A 52 -2.19 -10.77 1.85
CA GLY A 52 -2.61 -10.07 3.06
C GLY A 52 -2.00 -8.67 3.18
N ILE A 53 -0.70 -8.53 2.90
CA ILE A 53 0.00 -7.23 2.91
C ILE A 53 -0.58 -6.30 1.84
N VAL A 54 -0.84 -6.80 0.63
CA VAL A 54 -1.46 -6.00 -0.45
C VAL A 54 -2.84 -5.52 -0.03
N LEU A 55 -3.64 -6.37 0.61
CA LEU A 55 -4.98 -6.00 1.10
C LEU A 55 -4.90 -4.92 2.19
N VAL A 56 -4.02 -5.09 3.17
CA VAL A 56 -3.83 -4.12 4.26
C VAL A 56 -3.32 -2.78 3.72
N THR A 57 -2.35 -2.79 2.81
CA THR A 57 -1.82 -1.56 2.21
C THR A 57 -2.85 -0.85 1.34
N ALA A 58 -3.67 -1.59 0.59
CA ALA A 58 -4.77 -1.02 -0.18
C ALA A 58 -5.83 -0.35 0.72
N ILE A 59 -6.23 -1.02 1.80
CA ILE A 59 -7.17 -0.46 2.79
C ILE A 59 -6.57 0.79 3.44
N LEU A 60 -5.32 0.71 3.88
CA LEU A 60 -4.64 1.82 4.53
C LEU A 60 -4.53 3.02 3.58
N PHE A 61 -4.12 2.80 2.33
CA PHE A 61 -4.06 3.82 1.30
C PHE A 61 -5.42 4.48 1.06
N PHE A 62 -6.50 3.68 0.98
CA PHE A 62 -7.85 4.19 0.77
C PHE A 62 -8.34 5.04 1.95
N VAL A 63 -8.13 4.58 3.19
CA VAL A 63 -8.50 5.32 4.39
C VAL A 63 -7.73 6.63 4.50
N LEU A 64 -6.40 6.60 4.27
CA LEU A 64 -5.57 7.81 4.28
C LEU A 64 -6.01 8.81 3.21
N LYS A 65 -6.23 8.34 1.97
CA LYS A 65 -6.68 9.20 0.88
C LYS A 65 -8.01 9.89 1.22
N LYS A 66 -8.99 9.11 1.70
CA LYS A 66 -10.30 9.64 2.08
C LYS A 66 -10.23 10.61 3.26
N TYR A 67 -9.41 10.31 4.27
CA TYR A 67 -9.21 11.20 5.41
C TYR A 67 -8.59 12.54 5.01
N LEU A 68 -7.62 12.52 4.08
CA LEU A 68 -6.99 13.73 3.56
C LEU A 68 -7.99 14.57 2.73
N GLU A 69 -8.81 13.94 1.89
CA GLU A 69 -9.84 14.63 1.10
C GLU A 69 -10.84 15.37 2.01
N ILE A 70 -11.38 14.70 3.04
CA ILE A 70 -12.31 15.31 4.00
C ILE A 70 -11.68 16.53 4.72
N ARG A 71 -10.41 16.43 5.13
CA ARG A 71 -9.73 17.58 5.74
C ARG A 71 -9.56 18.74 4.77
N ARG A 72 -9.27 18.46 3.49
CA ARG A 72 -9.10 19.49 2.45
C ARG A 72 -10.41 20.22 2.16
N GLU A 73 -11.53 19.51 2.06
CA GLU A 73 -12.85 20.11 1.87
C GLU A 73 -13.22 21.06 3.02
N ASN A 74 -13.00 20.63 4.27
CA ASN A 74 -13.28 21.46 5.45
C ASN A 74 -12.43 22.75 5.46
N LEU A 75 -11.17 22.68 5.03
CA LEU A 75 -10.30 23.85 4.90
C LEU A 75 -10.76 24.78 3.77
N ALA A 76 -11.11 24.23 2.61
CA ALA A 76 -11.63 25.01 1.49
C ALA A 76 -12.91 25.77 1.89
N LYS A 77 -13.87 25.09 2.52
CA LYS A 77 -15.10 25.69 3.06
C LYS A 77 -14.80 26.80 4.07
N LYS A 78 -13.81 26.60 4.95
CA LYS A 78 -13.38 27.62 5.90
C LYS A 78 -12.81 28.85 5.19
N TYR A 79 -11.97 28.69 4.18
CA TYR A 79 -11.42 29.82 3.42
C TYR A 79 -12.49 30.54 2.60
N LEU A 80 -13.45 29.81 2.04
CA LEU A 80 -14.57 30.40 1.31
C LEU A 80 -15.46 31.23 2.24
N ALA A 81 -15.77 30.72 3.43
CA ALA A 81 -16.50 31.48 4.45
C ALA A 81 -15.76 32.76 4.86
N GLN A 82 -14.43 32.70 4.98
CA GLN A 82 -13.61 33.90 5.23
C GLN A 82 -13.71 34.90 4.06
N LEU A 83 -13.71 34.43 2.81
CA LEU A 83 -13.89 35.25 1.61
C LEU A 83 -15.23 36.00 1.62
N HIS A 84 -16.32 35.33 1.96
CA HIS A 84 -17.65 35.96 2.08
C HIS A 84 -17.75 36.98 3.22
N SER A 85 -16.97 36.79 4.29
CA SER A 85 -16.99 37.69 5.46
C SER A 85 -16.17 38.97 5.30
N ILE A 86 -15.50 39.16 4.15
CA ILE A 86 -14.67 40.35 3.90
C ILE A 86 -15.56 41.58 3.78
N ASP A 87 -15.43 42.51 4.73
CA ASP A 87 -16.04 43.83 4.69
C ASP A 87 -15.08 44.83 4.04
N TRP A 88 -15.47 45.37 2.88
CA TRP A 88 -14.66 46.28 2.06
C TRP A 88 -14.53 47.71 2.63
N LYS A 89 -14.96 47.95 3.87
CA LYS A 89 -14.72 49.21 4.60
C LYS A 89 -13.25 49.63 4.65
N ASP A 90 -12.34 48.67 4.86
CA ASP A 90 -10.90 48.90 4.74
C ASP A 90 -10.40 48.18 3.49
N ALA A 91 -10.31 48.93 2.39
CA ALA A 91 -9.90 48.43 1.08
C ALA A 91 -8.52 47.73 1.12
N LYS A 92 -7.59 48.26 1.92
CA LYS A 92 -6.21 47.74 1.99
C LYS A 92 -6.18 46.41 2.72
N ALA A 93 -6.74 46.36 3.93
CA ALA A 93 -6.78 45.12 4.71
C ALA A 93 -7.60 44.04 3.99
N SER A 94 -8.70 44.43 3.34
CA SER A 94 -9.54 43.53 2.56
C SER A 94 -8.80 42.96 1.36
N ALA A 95 -8.06 43.78 0.61
CA ALA A 95 -7.28 43.31 -0.53
C ALA A 95 -6.19 42.31 -0.13
N TYR A 96 -5.52 42.52 1.02
CA TYR A 96 -4.56 41.54 1.56
C TYR A 96 -5.23 40.21 1.93
N LYS A 97 -6.35 40.26 2.66
CA LYS A 97 -7.11 39.06 3.06
C LYS A 97 -7.67 38.31 1.85
N ALA A 98 -8.29 39.03 0.92
CA ALA A 98 -8.82 38.48 -0.32
C ALA A 98 -7.74 37.77 -1.13
N THR A 99 -6.58 38.41 -1.34
CA THR A 99 -5.45 37.79 -2.06
C THR A 99 -4.97 36.51 -1.37
N TYR A 100 -4.86 36.53 -0.03
CA TYR A 100 -4.37 35.39 0.73
C TYR A 100 -5.30 34.18 0.64
N TYR A 101 -6.59 34.37 0.91
CA TYR A 101 -7.56 33.29 0.91
C TYR A 101 -7.92 32.82 -0.51
N ALA A 102 -8.00 33.73 -1.49
CA ALA A 102 -8.18 33.36 -2.90
C ALA A 102 -6.99 32.52 -3.41
N ARG A 103 -5.75 32.87 -3.02
CA ARG A 103 -4.58 32.04 -3.36
C ARG A 103 -4.69 30.64 -2.76
N ALA A 104 -5.17 30.51 -1.53
CA ALA A 104 -5.36 29.21 -0.89
C ALA A 104 -6.44 28.35 -1.57
N LEU A 105 -7.44 28.98 -2.19
CA LEU A 105 -8.52 28.33 -2.92
C LEU A 105 -8.17 28.03 -4.39
N ALA A 106 -7.19 28.72 -4.98
CA ALA A 106 -6.73 28.57 -6.37
C ALA A 106 -5.99 27.24 -6.64
N THR A 107 -6.67 26.11 -6.41
CA THR A 107 -6.16 24.74 -6.58
C THR A 107 -6.58 24.09 -7.91
N ASP A 108 -7.56 24.66 -8.60
CA ASP A 108 -8.03 24.23 -9.93
C ASP A 108 -7.53 25.22 -10.99
N ASP A 109 -7.34 24.76 -12.23
CA ASP A 109 -6.88 25.59 -13.35
C ASP A 109 -7.80 26.79 -13.59
N ARG A 110 -9.13 26.60 -13.54
CA ARG A 110 -10.10 27.67 -13.72
C ARG A 110 -10.01 28.71 -12.60
N ARG A 111 -9.86 28.26 -11.35
CA ARG A 111 -9.71 29.16 -10.19
C ARG A 111 -8.38 29.90 -10.24
N ARG A 112 -7.32 29.24 -10.70
CA ARG A 112 -6.00 29.86 -10.86
C ARG A 112 -6.02 30.97 -11.90
N GLU A 113 -6.66 30.74 -13.05
CA GLU A 113 -6.81 31.76 -14.09
C GLU A 113 -7.59 32.99 -13.58
N LEU A 114 -8.73 32.78 -12.91
CA LEU A 114 -9.51 33.88 -12.32
C LEU A 114 -8.72 34.62 -11.23
N PHE A 115 -7.94 33.89 -10.43
CA PHE A 115 -7.08 34.50 -9.42
C PHE A 115 -5.99 35.38 -10.06
N GLU A 116 -5.33 34.90 -11.11
CA GLU A 116 -4.32 35.67 -11.85
C GLU A 116 -4.87 36.95 -12.45
N GLN A 117 -6.13 36.95 -12.90
CA GLN A 117 -6.83 38.15 -13.36
C GLN A 117 -7.20 39.10 -12.21
N LEU A 118 -7.55 38.57 -11.04
CA LEU A 118 -7.95 39.35 -9.86
C LEU A 118 -6.76 40.01 -9.14
N VAL A 119 -5.61 39.34 -9.08
CA VAL A 119 -4.37 39.82 -8.43
C VAL A 119 -3.97 41.24 -8.84
N PRO A 120 -3.83 41.59 -10.13
CA PRO A 120 -3.41 42.94 -10.53
C PRO A 120 -4.45 44.02 -10.17
N MET A 121 -5.72 43.66 -9.96
CA MET A 121 -6.75 44.59 -9.49
C MET A 121 -6.58 44.84 -7.99
N LEU A 122 -6.40 43.78 -7.19
CA LEU A 122 -6.20 43.87 -5.74
C LEU A 122 -4.87 44.53 -5.35
N ASP A 123 -3.80 44.33 -6.12
CA ASP A 123 -2.49 44.91 -5.83
C ASP A 123 -2.47 46.44 -5.86
N ARG A 124 -3.39 47.07 -6.62
CA ARG A 124 -3.57 48.54 -6.64
C ARG A 124 -3.91 49.12 -5.27
N TYR A 125 -4.56 48.32 -4.43
CA TYR A 125 -5.06 48.70 -3.10
C TYR A 125 -4.08 48.35 -1.98
N LYS A 126 -3.18 47.38 -2.19
CA LYS A 126 -2.25 46.87 -1.16
C LYS A 126 -1.09 47.82 -0.87
N TYR A 127 -0.58 48.50 -1.88
CA TYR A 127 0.67 49.27 -1.76
C TYR A 127 0.47 50.80 -1.66
N LYS A 128 -0.76 51.29 -1.85
CA LYS A 128 -1.07 52.71 -1.67
C LYS A 128 -1.14 53.08 -0.18
N LYS A 129 -0.69 54.29 0.15
CA LYS A 129 -0.64 54.80 1.54
C LYS A 129 -2.02 55.21 2.03
N GLU A 130 -2.77 55.93 1.20
CA GLU A 130 -4.19 56.18 1.34
C GLU A 130 -4.93 55.52 0.19
N VAL A 131 -6.03 54.85 0.51
CA VAL A 131 -6.74 53.97 -0.41
C VAL A 131 -8.21 54.34 -0.34
N ASP A 132 -8.75 54.81 -1.47
CA ASP A 132 -10.19 55.04 -1.61
C ASP A 132 -10.96 53.71 -1.59
N SER A 133 -12.29 53.79 -1.59
CA SER A 133 -13.15 52.62 -1.74
C SER A 133 -12.78 51.79 -2.97
N VAL A 134 -12.91 50.48 -2.87
CA VAL A 134 -12.63 49.56 -3.99
C VAL A 134 -13.56 49.84 -5.15
N ASP A 135 -12.99 49.87 -6.37
CA ASP A 135 -13.74 50.06 -7.59
C ASP A 135 -14.75 48.92 -7.84
N GLU A 136 -15.86 49.27 -8.48
CA GLU A 136 -16.97 48.34 -8.70
C GLU A 136 -16.57 47.14 -9.58
N ASP A 137 -15.62 47.34 -10.50
CA ASP A 137 -15.12 46.29 -11.38
C ASP A 137 -14.30 45.24 -10.61
N THR A 138 -13.49 45.67 -9.65
CA THR A 138 -12.72 44.81 -8.74
C THR A 138 -13.65 44.02 -7.85
N LEU A 139 -14.72 44.65 -7.34
CA LEU A 139 -15.76 43.96 -6.58
C LEU A 139 -16.49 42.91 -7.43
N LYS A 140 -16.84 43.24 -8.68
CA LYS A 140 -17.46 42.29 -9.62
C LYS A 140 -16.54 41.11 -9.90
N GLN A 141 -15.26 41.35 -10.19
CA GLN A 141 -14.29 40.29 -10.44
C GLN A 141 -14.06 39.41 -9.20
N PHE A 142 -14.00 40.02 -8.02
CA PHE A 142 -13.91 39.29 -6.75
C PHE A 142 -15.14 38.41 -6.52
N ASN A 143 -16.34 38.95 -6.71
CA ASN A 143 -17.57 38.18 -6.55
C ASN A 143 -17.68 37.02 -7.56
N LEU A 144 -17.24 37.24 -8.81
CA LEU A 144 -17.14 36.17 -9.80
C LEU A 144 -16.19 35.06 -9.34
N TYR A 145 -15.01 35.42 -8.82
CA TYR A 145 -14.07 34.46 -8.26
C TYR A 145 -14.70 33.65 -7.12
N VAL A 146 -15.39 34.33 -6.19
CA VAL A 146 -16.07 33.70 -5.05
C VAL A 146 -17.14 32.72 -5.53
N GLN A 147 -17.97 33.08 -6.51
CA GLN A 147 -19.01 32.20 -7.08
C GLN A 147 -18.41 30.94 -7.69
N VAL A 148 -17.36 31.08 -8.50
CA VAL A 148 -16.69 29.92 -9.11
C VAL A 148 -16.02 29.05 -8.04
N ALA A 149 -15.49 29.66 -6.97
CA ALA A 149 -14.96 28.94 -5.83
C ALA A 149 -16.05 28.20 -5.04
N ASP A 150 -17.27 28.76 -4.95
CA ASP A 150 -18.42 28.15 -4.27
C ASP A 150 -19.00 26.96 -5.05
N GLU A 151 -19.13 27.08 -6.38
CA GLU A 151 -19.61 25.98 -7.26
C GLU A 151 -18.75 24.71 -7.21
N SER A 152 -17.52 24.81 -6.70
CA SER A 152 -16.49 23.78 -6.83
C SER A 152 -15.96 23.23 -5.49
N VAL A 153 -16.60 23.57 -4.37
CA VAL A 153 -16.24 23.18 -2.98
C VAL A 153 -17.38 22.43 -2.30
#